data_AF-A0A7C4LCB0-F1
#
_entry.id   AF-A0A7C4LCB0-F1
#
_cell.length_a   1.000
_cell.length_b   1.000
_cell.length_c   1.000
_cell.angle_alpha   90.00
_cell.angle_beta   90.00
_cell.angle_gamma   90.00
#
_symmetry.space_group_name_H-M   'P 1'
#
loop_
_entity.id
_entity.type
_entity.pdbx_description
1 polymer ?
#
loop_
_entity_poly.entity_id
_entity_poly.type
_entity_poly.pdbx_seq_one_letter_code
_entity_poly.pdbx_strand_id
1 'polypeptide(L)'
;MKTDRLAASRPMTPRSCALGCGLWLAVMAVPFLAFVLAARNEFAWSRGPGDLVQDRLFVINEPGAAGLGYLAARPVNDATAEGGPLCLRTTVVYFLWRNAEGGDPNVVYCQCYTRAVDGAFELAANSCPGD
;
A
#
# COMPACT_ATOMS: atom_id res chain seq x y z
N MET A 1 23.44 -63.85 -6.95
CA MET A 1 22.09 -63.37 -7.33
C MET A 1 21.62 -62.42 -6.23
N LYS A 2 21.55 -61.12 -6.51
CA LYS A 2 21.21 -60.07 -5.52
C LYS A 2 19.76 -59.68 -5.76
N THR A 3 18.88 -60.05 -4.85
CA THR A 3 17.44 -59.74 -4.90
C THR A 3 17.23 -58.30 -4.42
N ASP A 4 16.93 -57.41 -5.35
CA ASP A 4 16.52 -56.04 -5.05
C ASP A 4 15.18 -56.04 -4.31
N ARG A 5 15.19 -55.51 -3.08
CA ARG A 5 13.96 -55.24 -2.32
C ARG A 5 13.27 -54.04 -2.95
N LEU A 6 12.21 -54.28 -3.70
CA LEU A 6 11.25 -53.24 -4.09
C LEU A 6 10.62 -52.69 -2.80
N ALA A 7 11.02 -51.47 -2.42
CA ALA A 7 10.43 -50.76 -1.30
C ALA A 7 8.94 -50.50 -1.62
N ALA A 8 8.06 -51.20 -0.91
CA ALA A 8 6.63 -50.98 -1.01
C ALA A 8 6.30 -49.54 -0.60
N SER A 9 5.93 -48.72 -1.57
CA SER A 9 5.42 -47.37 -1.37
C SER A 9 4.13 -47.46 -0.53
N ARG A 10 4.18 -46.96 0.71
CA ARG A 10 3.01 -46.93 1.59
C ARG A 10 1.90 -46.09 0.93
N PRO A 11 0.64 -46.58 0.89
CA PRO A 11 -0.46 -45.80 0.32
C PRO A 11 -0.65 -44.52 1.15
N MET A 12 -0.63 -43.36 0.47
CA MET A 12 -0.88 -42.08 1.13
C MET A 12 -2.29 -42.10 1.73
N THR A 13 -2.40 -41.80 3.02
CA THR A 13 -3.70 -41.62 3.66
C THR A 13 -4.45 -40.46 3.01
N PRO A 14 -5.78 -40.54 2.82
CA PRO A 14 -6.56 -39.53 2.10
C PRO A 14 -6.45 -38.13 2.71
N ARG A 15 -6.20 -38.06 4.03
CA ARG A 15 -5.93 -36.81 4.77
C ARG A 15 -4.64 -36.11 4.33
N SER A 16 -3.58 -36.88 4.07
CA SER A 16 -2.29 -36.33 3.63
C SER A 16 -2.38 -35.77 2.20
N CYS A 17 -3.15 -36.45 1.34
CA CYS A 17 -3.44 -35.95 -0.01
C CYS A 17 -4.23 -34.64 0.04
N ALA A 18 -5.31 -34.58 0.83
CA ALA A 18 -6.12 -33.38 0.97
C ALA A 18 -5.33 -32.18 1.53
N LEU A 19 -4.47 -32.39 2.53
CA LEU A 19 -3.60 -31.34 3.07
C LEU A 19 -2.58 -30.85 2.04
N GLY A 20 -1.98 -31.77 1.26
CA GLY A 20 -1.05 -31.42 0.19
C GLY A 20 -1.73 -30.58 -0.91
N CYS A 21 -2.90 -31.01 -1.37
CA CYS A 21 -3.69 -30.26 -2.35
C CYS A 21 -4.13 -28.89 -1.80
N GLY A 22 -4.56 -28.83 -0.54
CA GLY A 22 -4.95 -27.58 0.10
C GLY A 22 -3.79 -26.59 0.20
N LEU A 23 -2.63 -27.05 0.66
CA LEU A 23 -1.42 -26.23 0.72
C LEU A 23 -0.99 -25.74 -0.66
N TRP A 24 -1.02 -26.63 -1.66
CA TRP A 24 -0.70 -26.27 -3.04
C TRP A 24 -1.66 -25.22 -3.63
N LEU A 25 -2.96 -25.39 -3.41
CA LEU A 25 -3.97 -24.41 -3.83
C LEU A 25 -3.78 -23.07 -3.13
N ALA A 26 -3.44 -23.06 -1.83
CA ALA A 26 -3.14 -21.85 -1.10
C ALA A 26 -1.94 -21.10 -1.69
N VAL A 27 -0.85 -21.82 -2.01
CA VAL A 27 0.33 -21.25 -2.67
C VAL A 27 -0.03 -20.64 -4.03
N MET A 28 -0.85 -21.32 -4.83
CA MET A 28 -1.30 -20.84 -6.13
C MET A 28 -2.33 -19.69 -6.05
N ALA A 29 -3.10 -19.61 -4.96
CA ALA A 29 -4.07 -18.54 -4.73
C ALA A 29 -3.41 -17.23 -4.30
N VAL A 30 -2.24 -17.28 -3.66
CA VAL A 30 -1.49 -16.09 -3.19
C VAL A 30 -1.27 -15.05 -4.30
N PRO A 31 -0.73 -15.36 -5.50
CA PRO A 31 -0.55 -14.35 -6.54
C PRO A 31 -1.85 -13.74 -7.03
N PHE A 32 -2.94 -14.52 -7.11
CA PHE A 32 -4.25 -14.02 -7.51
C PHE A 32 -4.85 -13.09 -6.46
N LEU A 33 -4.77 -13.46 -5.18
CA LEU A 33 -5.19 -12.61 -4.07
C LEU A 33 -4.38 -11.32 -3.98
N ALA A 34 -3.06 -11.40 -4.15
CA ALA A 34 -2.19 -10.24 -4.20
C ALA A 34 -2.57 -9.30 -5.34
N PHE A 35 -2.88 -9.83 -6.52
CA PHE A 35 -3.34 -9.04 -7.66
C PHE A 35 -4.70 -8.38 -7.40
N VAL A 36 -5.66 -9.12 -6.82
CA VAL A 36 -6.99 -8.56 -6.49
C VAL A 36 -6.89 -7.45 -5.44
N LEU A 37 -6.11 -7.65 -4.39
CA LEU A 37 -5.89 -6.63 -3.35
C LEU A 37 -5.19 -5.39 -3.93
N ALA A 38 -4.20 -5.59 -4.79
CA ALA A 38 -3.52 -4.49 -5.48
C ALA A 38 -4.47 -3.75 -6.43
N ALA A 39 -5.30 -4.46 -7.19
CA ALA A 39 -6.24 -3.88 -8.15
C ALA A 39 -7.35 -3.06 -7.48
N ARG A 40 -7.67 -3.30 -6.21
CA ARG A 40 -8.70 -2.55 -5.49
C ARG A 40 -8.18 -1.29 -4.79
N ASN A 41 -6.88 -0.97 -4.87
CA ASN A 41 -6.28 0.20 -4.22
C ASN A 41 -6.58 0.30 -2.70
N GLU A 42 -6.77 -0.85 -2.03
CA GLU A 42 -7.30 -0.92 -0.66
C GLU A 42 -6.25 -0.77 0.43
N PHE A 43 -4.96 -0.71 0.09
CA PHE A 43 -3.91 -0.40 1.06
C PHE A 43 -3.84 1.11 1.29
N ALA A 44 -4.88 1.64 1.90
CA ALA A 44 -4.90 2.97 2.50
C ALA A 44 -4.99 2.79 4.01
N TRP A 45 -3.99 3.30 4.74
CA TRP A 45 -4.12 3.47 6.17
C TRP A 45 -4.08 4.95 6.48
N SER A 46 -4.79 5.33 7.52
CA SER A 46 -4.89 6.70 7.98
C SER A 46 -4.78 6.70 9.50
N ARG A 47 -4.05 7.69 10.02
CA ARG A 47 -3.57 7.76 11.40
C ARG A 47 -3.52 9.21 11.86
N GLY A 48 -3.35 9.43 13.16
CA GLY A 48 -3.11 10.76 13.72
C GLY A 48 -4.36 11.63 13.85
N PRO A 49 -4.20 12.93 14.14
CA PRO A 49 -5.33 13.84 14.39
C PRO A 49 -6.18 13.99 13.12
N GLY A 50 -7.50 13.78 13.25
CA GLY A 50 -8.42 13.95 12.13
C GLY A 50 -8.22 12.96 10.98
N ASP A 51 -7.51 11.85 11.22
CA ASP A 51 -7.20 10.83 10.21
C ASP A 51 -6.32 11.34 9.05
N LEU A 52 -5.59 12.42 9.30
CA LEU A 52 -4.87 13.18 8.28
C LEU A 52 -3.50 12.57 7.91
N VAL A 53 -2.90 11.72 8.74
CA VAL A 53 -1.64 11.03 8.43
C VAL A 53 -1.95 9.78 7.63
N GLN A 54 -1.90 9.90 6.31
CA GLN A 54 -2.27 8.83 5.39
C GLN A 54 -1.03 8.17 4.76
N ASP A 55 -1.04 6.85 4.60
CA ASP A 55 -0.29 6.24 3.50
C ASP A 55 -1.21 5.44 2.60
N ARG A 56 -0.92 5.48 1.32
CA ARG A 56 -1.67 4.76 0.31
C ARG A 56 -0.75 4.15 -0.72
N LEU A 57 -1.01 2.88 -1.03
CA LEU A 57 -0.41 2.18 -2.17
C LEU A 57 -1.50 1.91 -3.21
N PHE A 58 -1.24 2.26 -4.47
CA PHE A 58 -2.20 2.13 -5.54
C PHE A 58 -1.55 1.74 -6.87
N VAL A 59 -2.30 1.06 -7.74
CA VAL A 59 -1.83 0.65 -9.08
C VAL A 59 -2.29 1.67 -10.12
N ILE A 60 -1.41 1.95 -11.08
CA ILE A 60 -1.67 2.83 -12.22
C ILE A 60 -1.80 1.97 -13.46
N ASN A 61 -2.92 2.09 -14.15
CA ASN A 61 -3.19 1.40 -15.40
C ASN A 61 -3.99 2.30 -16.34
N GLU A 62 -3.29 3.25 -16.93
CA GLU A 62 -3.80 4.17 -17.92
C GLU A 62 -3.26 3.80 -19.31
N PRO A 63 -3.93 4.19 -20.41
CA PRO A 63 -3.48 3.88 -21.76
C PRO A 63 -2.03 4.29 -22.06
N GLY A 64 -1.54 5.38 -21.45
CA GLY A 64 -0.18 5.89 -21.61
C GLY A 64 0.79 5.61 -20.45
N ALA A 65 0.31 5.05 -19.34
CA ALA A 65 1.12 4.83 -18.14
C ALA A 65 0.70 3.56 -17.40
N ALA A 66 1.66 2.72 -17.01
CA ALA A 66 1.41 1.61 -16.09
C ALA A 66 2.49 1.57 -15.02
N GLY A 67 2.06 1.36 -13.78
CA GLY A 67 2.95 1.54 -12.64
C GLY A 67 2.31 1.27 -11.30
N LEU A 68 3.10 1.57 -10.28
CA LEU A 68 2.71 1.56 -8.88
C LEU A 68 2.92 2.98 -8.33
N GLY A 69 1.93 3.49 -7.60
CA GLY A 69 1.99 4.77 -6.90
C GLY A 69 1.99 4.55 -5.40
N TYR A 70 2.83 5.31 -4.70
CA TYR A 70 2.87 5.38 -3.24
C TYR A 70 2.67 6.83 -2.80
N LEU A 71 1.72 7.04 -1.90
CA LEU A 71 1.44 8.34 -1.29
C LEU A 71 1.69 8.24 0.21
N ALA A 72 2.40 9.22 0.76
CA ALA A 72 2.66 9.33 2.18
C ALA A 72 2.48 10.77 2.66
N ALA A 73 1.50 10.99 3.54
CA ALA A 73 1.29 12.23 4.27
C ALA A 73 1.90 12.12 5.67
N ARG A 74 2.76 13.08 6.04
CA ARG A 74 3.45 13.12 7.33
C ARG A 74 3.31 14.50 7.97
N PRO A 75 3.10 14.59 9.29
CA PRO A 75 3.11 15.87 9.98
C PRO A 75 4.51 16.48 9.92
N VAL A 76 4.58 17.77 9.60
CA VAL A 76 5.82 18.57 9.60
C VAL A 76 5.98 19.33 10.91
N ASN A 77 4.88 19.58 11.60
CA ASN A 77 4.83 20.21 12.90
C ASN A 77 3.94 19.43 13.87
N ASP A 78 4.23 19.57 15.15
CA ASP A 78 3.39 19.04 16.22
C ASP A 78 2.20 19.97 16.46
N ALA A 79 1.01 19.57 16.00
CA ALA A 79 -0.24 20.29 16.26
C ALA A 79 -0.62 20.35 17.75
N THR A 80 0.13 19.64 18.61
CA THR A 80 -0.03 19.65 20.07
C THR A 80 0.59 20.87 20.75
N ALA A 81 1.43 21.64 20.04
CA ALA A 81 1.92 22.92 20.52
C ALA A 81 0.86 24.01 20.25
N GLU A 82 0.05 24.32 21.28
CA GLU A 82 -0.71 25.57 21.42
C GLU A 82 -1.74 25.93 20.33
N GLY A 83 -2.47 24.95 19.79
CA GLY A 83 -3.61 25.23 18.90
C GLY A 83 -3.24 25.82 17.53
N GLY A 84 -1.98 25.70 17.13
CA GLY A 84 -1.50 26.05 15.80
C GLY A 84 -2.05 25.12 14.69
N PRO A 85 -1.85 25.48 13.42
CA PRO A 85 -2.26 24.65 12.28
C PRO A 85 -1.47 23.33 12.24
N LEU A 86 -2.13 22.22 11.92
CA LEU A 86 -1.49 20.93 11.61
C LEU A 86 -1.06 20.91 10.14
N CYS A 87 0.24 20.94 9.88
CA CYS A 87 0.81 20.91 8.55
C CYS A 87 1.31 19.52 8.20
N LEU A 88 0.89 19.04 7.03
CA LEU A 88 1.26 17.75 6.47
C LEU A 88 2.09 17.96 5.21
N ARG A 89 3.20 17.25 5.11
CA ARG A 89 3.96 17.08 3.86
C ARG A 89 3.54 15.78 3.24
N THR A 90 2.94 15.87 2.07
CA THR A 90 2.50 14.73 1.27
C THR A 90 3.49 14.50 0.15
N THR A 91 4.06 13.30 0.13
CA THR A 91 4.99 12.83 -0.89
C THR A 91 4.28 11.77 -1.73
N VAL A 92 4.26 11.96 -3.04
CA VAL A 92 3.73 10.98 -3.99
C VAL A 92 4.86 10.51 -4.88
N VAL A 93 5.14 9.22 -4.83
CA VAL A 93 6.19 8.56 -5.59
C VAL A 93 5.55 7.61 -6.59
N TYR A 94 6.04 7.65 -7.82
CA TYR A 94 5.58 6.78 -8.89
C TYR A 94 6.70 5.88 -9.39
N PHE A 95 6.43 4.58 -9.39
CA PHE A 95 7.27 3.56 -10.02
C PHE A 95 6.57 3.07 -11.28
N LEU A 96 6.91 3.67 -12.42
CA LEU A 96 6.31 3.36 -13.71
C LEU A 96 7.19 2.38 -14.50
N TRP A 97 6.58 1.33 -15.04
CA TRP A 97 7.23 0.39 -15.98
C TRP A 97 6.72 0.55 -17.42
N ARG A 98 5.71 1.41 -17.62
CA ARG A 98 5.28 1.91 -18.92
C ARG A 98 5.00 3.40 -18.76
N ASN A 99 5.66 4.23 -19.56
CA ASN A 99 5.56 5.68 -19.51
C ASN A 99 5.76 6.25 -20.92
N ALA A 100 4.82 7.06 -21.39
CA ALA A 100 4.86 7.63 -22.74
C ALA A 100 5.84 8.81 -22.87
N GLU A 101 6.07 9.59 -21.81
CA GLU A 101 6.92 10.80 -21.86
C GLU A 101 7.74 10.95 -20.56
N GLY A 102 9.01 11.35 -20.73
CA GLY A 102 10.02 11.38 -19.69
C GLY A 102 10.02 12.66 -18.85
N GLY A 103 9.95 12.48 -17.54
CA GLY A 103 10.13 13.46 -16.49
C GLY A 103 10.14 12.74 -15.14
N ASP A 104 10.51 13.43 -14.05
CA ASP A 104 10.26 12.90 -12.71
C ASP A 104 8.79 13.17 -12.33
N PRO A 105 7.92 12.13 -12.28
CA PRO A 105 6.53 12.31 -11.91
C PRO A 105 6.34 12.52 -10.40
N ASN A 106 7.39 12.35 -9.59
CA ASN A 106 7.29 12.44 -8.14
C ASN A 106 6.95 13.87 -7.73
N VAL A 107 5.97 14.01 -6.84
CA VAL A 107 5.52 15.31 -6.34
C VAL A 107 5.55 15.33 -4.83
N VAL A 108 6.02 16.44 -4.28
CA VAL A 108 5.94 16.74 -2.85
C VAL A 108 5.15 18.03 -2.71
N TYR A 109 4.11 18.01 -1.89
CA TYR A 109 3.31 19.19 -1.60
C TYR A 109 2.94 19.24 -0.12
N CYS A 110 2.59 20.43 0.35
CA CYS A 110 2.22 20.66 1.74
C CYS A 110 0.77 21.12 1.87
N GLN A 111 0.11 20.68 2.92
CA GLN A 111 -1.25 21.09 3.28
C GLN A 111 -1.32 21.34 4.78
N CYS A 112 -1.69 22.56 5.17
CA CYS A 112 -1.87 22.95 6.56
C CYS A 112 -3.36 23.07 6.88
N TYR A 113 -3.74 22.48 8.00
CA TYR A 113 -5.11 22.41 8.47
C TYR A 113 -5.28 23.14 9.79
N THR A 114 -6.34 23.91 9.92
CA THR A 114 -6.76 24.51 11.18
C THR A 114 -7.99 23.79 11.70
N ARG A 115 -8.15 23.72 13.02
CA ARG A 115 -9.36 23.16 13.62
C ARG A 115 -10.49 24.20 13.55
N ALA A 116 -11.57 23.88 12.86
CA ALA A 116 -12.80 24.65 12.81
C ALA A 116 -13.58 24.57 14.13
N VAL A 117 -14.60 25.42 14.28
CA VAL A 117 -15.39 25.56 15.52
C VAL A 117 -16.19 24.29 15.84
N ASP A 118 -16.54 23.51 14.81
CA ASP A 118 -17.20 22.21 14.92
C ASP A 118 -16.23 21.05 15.24
N GLY A 119 -14.93 21.34 15.33
CA GLY A 119 -13.87 20.36 15.57
C GLY A 119 -13.33 19.68 14.32
N ALA A 120 -13.85 19.99 13.13
CA ALA A 120 -13.32 19.50 11.87
C ALA A 120 -11.98 20.16 11.51
N PHE A 121 -11.19 19.53 10.64
CA PHE A 121 -9.97 20.13 10.11
C PHE A 121 -10.26 20.73 8.74
N GLU A 122 -10.04 22.04 8.61
CA GLU A 122 -10.21 22.77 7.35
C GLU A 122 -8.85 23.17 6.80
N LEU A 123 -8.70 23.09 5.47
CA LEU A 123 -7.47 23.47 4.78
C LEU A 123 -7.28 25.00 4.86
N ALA A 124 -6.19 25.42 5.50
CA ALA A 124 -5.84 26.82 5.71
C ALA A 124 -4.75 27.31 4.73
N ALA A 125 -3.79 26.47 4.36
CA ALA A 125 -2.70 26.83 3.45
C ALA A 125 -2.13 25.61 2.71
N ASN A 126 -1.52 25.86 1.55
CA ASN A 126 -0.86 24.84 0.71
C ASN A 126 0.69 24.92 0.75
N SER A 127 1.25 25.50 1.81
CA SER A 127 2.69 25.67 2.00
C SER A 127 3.09 25.23 3.41
N CYS A 128 4.28 24.64 3.57
CA CYS A 128 4.80 24.32 4.88
C CYS A 128 5.45 25.56 5.53
N PRO A 129 5.45 25.67 6.86
CA PRO A 129 6.20 26.72 7.55
C PRO A 129 7.70 26.53 7.29
N GLY A 130 8.35 27.54 6.71
CA GLY A 130 9.80 27.55 6.48
C GLY A 130 10.27 27.13 5.08
N ASP A 131 9.35 26.91 4.14
CA ASP A 131 9.64 26.85 2.69
C ASP A 131 9.66 28.27 2.07
#